data_AF-U2Q352-F1
#
_entry.id   AF-U2Q352-F1
#
_cell.length_a   1.000
_cell.length_b   1.000
_cell.length_c   1.000
_cell.angle_alpha   90.00
_cell.angle_beta   90.00
_cell.angle_gamma   90.00
#
_symmetry.space_group_name_H-M   'P 1'
#
loop_
_entity.id
_entity.type
_entity.pdbx_description
1 polymer ?
#
loop_
_entity_poly.entity_id
_entity_poly.type
_entity_poly.pdbx_seq_one_letter_code
_entity_poly.pdbx_strand_id
1 'polypeptide(L)'
;MEYPIPKHIKDFFKLVDINNNEFEAKGSIKCSCGSETFSVYQSNNKMIVKLICQKCNKKIIIFDEGRHGWNGFVCKDDFLDRSQLFEKVICEKCKANNFGVLVMIFSQGKQYFIDECTNNDDSFSEDDWVDGFEWINISLRCVECDCTEEWMECETM
;
A
#
# COMPACT_ATOMS: atom_id res chain seq x y z
N MET A 1 -9.42 -8.45 -16.64
CA MET A 1 -9.59 -7.09 -16.11
C MET A 1 -8.34 -6.81 -15.30
N GLU A 2 -7.58 -5.79 -15.69
CA GLU A 2 -6.39 -5.39 -14.94
C GLU A 2 -6.83 -4.40 -13.84
N TYR A 3 -6.15 -4.46 -12.69
CA TYR A 3 -6.45 -3.63 -11.52
C TYR A 3 -5.18 -2.87 -11.14
N PRO A 4 -5.27 -1.65 -10.57
CA PRO A 4 -4.13 -0.86 -10.12
C PRO A 4 -3.56 -1.44 -8.82
N ILE A 5 -3.11 -2.70 -8.85
CA ILE A 5 -2.50 -3.38 -7.72
C ILE A 5 -0.98 -3.34 -7.94
N PRO A 6 -0.24 -2.55 -7.17
CA PRO A 6 1.20 -2.41 -7.30
C PRO A 6 1.91 -3.75 -7.17
N LYS A 7 2.97 -3.93 -7.95
CA LYS A 7 3.69 -5.20 -8.07
C LYS A 7 4.26 -5.64 -6.72
N HIS A 8 4.71 -4.71 -5.87
CA HIS A 8 5.34 -5.01 -4.58
C HIS A 8 4.39 -5.64 -3.56
N ILE A 9 3.07 -5.43 -3.69
CA ILE A 9 2.06 -6.02 -2.79
C ILE A 9 1.14 -7.02 -3.46
N LYS A 10 1.22 -7.21 -4.78
CA LYS A 10 0.34 -8.08 -5.58
C LYS A 10 0.12 -9.46 -4.97
N ASP A 11 1.18 -10.11 -4.51
CA ASP A 11 1.10 -11.47 -3.92
C ASP A 11 0.38 -11.52 -2.56
N PHE A 12 0.26 -10.38 -1.88
CA PHE A 12 -0.37 -10.25 -0.57
C PHE A 12 -1.76 -9.62 -0.65
N PHE A 13 -2.11 -8.98 -1.77
CA PHE A 13 -3.36 -8.25 -1.93
C PHE A 13 -4.50 -9.19 -2.33
N LYS A 14 -5.60 -9.17 -1.57
CA LYS A 14 -6.82 -9.92 -1.88
C LYS A 14 -7.97 -8.94 -2.09
N LEU A 15 -8.46 -8.87 -3.32
CA LEU A 15 -9.61 -8.03 -3.68
C LEU A 15 -10.83 -8.41 -2.84
N VAL A 16 -11.54 -7.41 -2.31
CA VAL A 16 -12.74 -7.60 -1.47
C VAL A 16 -13.97 -6.86 -1.98
N ASP A 17 -13.84 -6.05 -3.04
CA ASP A 17 -14.93 -5.28 -3.64
C ASP A 17 -15.27 -5.81 -5.05
N ILE A 18 -16.52 -5.65 -5.47
CA ILE A 18 -16.98 -5.99 -6.83
C ILE A 18 -16.82 -4.83 -7.80
N ASN A 19 -16.66 -3.59 -7.30
CA ASN A 19 -16.55 -2.38 -8.11
C ASN A 19 -15.10 -2.08 -8.55
N ASN A 20 -14.15 -2.95 -8.19
CA ASN A 20 -12.76 -2.84 -8.60
C ASN A 20 -12.64 -2.75 -10.12
N ASN A 21 -11.85 -1.80 -10.59
CA ASN A 21 -11.63 -1.53 -12.00
C ASN A 21 -10.20 -1.00 -12.18
N GLU A 22 -9.88 -0.41 -13.33
CA GLU A 22 -8.52 0.10 -13.58
C GLU A 22 -8.18 1.38 -12.78
N PHE A 23 -9.18 2.14 -12.34
CA PHE A 23 -9.01 3.39 -11.59
C PHE A 23 -9.01 3.19 -10.08
N GLU A 24 -9.58 2.09 -9.59
CA GLU A 24 -9.69 1.83 -8.16
C GLU A 24 -9.58 0.33 -7.84
N ALA A 25 -8.75 -0.01 -6.85
CA ALA A 25 -8.66 -1.34 -6.27
C ALA A 25 -8.72 -1.31 -4.74
N LYS A 26 -9.66 -2.06 -4.18
CA LYS A 26 -9.85 -2.28 -2.74
C LYS A 26 -9.61 -3.74 -2.36
N GLY A 27 -8.73 -3.95 -1.39
CA GLY A 27 -8.37 -5.29 -0.96
C GLY A 27 -7.81 -5.36 0.45
N SER A 28 -7.89 -6.56 1.03
CA SER A 28 -7.27 -6.88 2.31
C SER A 28 -5.88 -7.48 2.09
N ILE A 29 -4.98 -7.29 3.06
CA ILE A 29 -3.65 -7.90 3.03
C ILE A 29 -3.70 -9.29 3.67
N LYS A 30 -3.19 -10.28 2.94
CA LYS A 30 -3.05 -11.67 3.37
C LYS A 30 -1.62 -12.15 3.16
N CYS A 31 -0.99 -12.60 4.23
CA CYS A 31 0.36 -13.12 4.17
C CYS A 31 0.40 -14.44 3.38
N SER A 32 1.55 -14.76 2.78
CA SER A 32 1.77 -16.03 2.07
C SER A 32 1.57 -17.29 2.94
N CYS A 33 1.54 -17.17 4.27
CA CYS A 33 1.23 -18.27 5.19
C CYS A 33 -0.29 -18.43 5.48
N GLY A 34 -1.13 -17.62 4.83
CA GLY A 34 -2.58 -17.56 4.99
C GLY A 34 -3.10 -16.65 6.10
N SER A 35 -2.23 -16.04 6.92
CA SER A 35 -2.64 -15.14 8.00
C SER A 35 -3.07 -13.77 7.47
N GLU A 36 -4.10 -13.20 8.07
CA GLU A 36 -4.64 -11.85 7.77
C GLU A 36 -4.41 -10.87 8.93
N THR A 37 -3.46 -11.23 9.81
CA THR A 37 -3.19 -10.55 11.08
C THR A 37 -1.73 -10.10 11.15
N PHE A 38 -1.54 -8.81 11.45
CA PHE A 38 -0.25 -8.15 11.37
C PHE A 38 -0.02 -7.21 12.55
N SER A 39 1.24 -7.10 12.97
CA SER A 39 1.71 -5.89 13.65
C SER A 39 2.06 -4.87 12.57
N VAL A 40 1.54 -3.66 12.73
CA VAL A 40 1.77 -2.55 11.82
C VAL A 40 2.87 -1.66 12.41
N TYR A 41 3.76 -1.19 11.55
CA TYR A 41 4.85 -0.31 11.89
C TYR A 41 4.91 0.84 10.90
N GLN A 42 5.23 2.02 11.40
CA GLN A 42 5.33 3.24 10.60
C GLN A 42 6.70 3.88 10.82
N SER A 43 7.22 4.59 9.83
CA SER A 43 8.37 5.47 9.96
C SER A 43 8.15 6.71 9.09
N ASN A 44 8.96 7.75 9.31
CA ASN A 44 8.87 8.99 8.56
C ASN A 44 7.42 9.54 8.57
N ASN A 45 6.79 9.62 9.75
CA ASN A 45 5.41 10.11 9.89
C ASN A 45 4.39 9.43 8.94
N LYS A 46 4.38 8.08 8.94
CA LYS A 46 3.55 7.21 8.08
C LYS A 46 3.93 7.18 6.58
N MET A 47 4.97 7.88 6.14
CA MET A 47 5.45 7.82 4.75
C MET A 47 6.09 6.47 4.40
N ILE A 48 6.44 5.64 5.41
CA ILE A 48 6.82 4.23 5.21
C ILE A 48 5.98 3.34 6.13
N VAL A 49 5.26 2.38 5.54
CA VAL A 49 4.37 1.46 6.25
C VAL A 49 4.82 0.01 6.05
N LYS A 50 5.08 -0.65 7.17
CA LYS A 50 5.57 -2.02 7.24
C LYS A 50 4.64 -2.90 8.06
N LEU A 51 4.35 -4.08 7.55
CA LEU A 51 3.62 -5.12 8.24
C LEU A 51 4.56 -6.26 8.67
N ILE A 52 4.31 -6.82 9.85
CA ILE A 52 4.91 -8.07 10.31
C ILE A 52 3.79 -9.07 10.62
N CYS A 53 3.73 -10.15 9.84
CA CYS A 53 2.73 -11.19 10.02
C CYS A 53 2.85 -11.84 11.40
N GLN A 54 1.76 -11.89 12.16
CA GLN A 54 1.75 -12.46 13.52
C GLN A 54 1.96 -13.98 13.56
N LYS A 55 1.73 -14.68 12.44
CA LYS A 55 1.87 -16.15 12.38
C LYS A 55 3.26 -16.60 11.97
N CYS A 56 3.86 -15.97 10.97
CA CYS A 56 5.14 -16.42 10.39
C CYS A 56 6.26 -15.38 10.42
N ASN A 57 6.03 -14.20 11.02
CA ASN A 57 6.98 -13.09 11.12
C ASN A 57 7.50 -12.52 9.78
N LYS A 58 6.89 -12.90 8.65
CA LYS A 58 7.21 -12.31 7.35
C LYS A 58 6.96 -10.80 7.39
N LYS A 59 7.95 -10.05 6.91
CA LYS A 59 7.90 -8.59 6.78
C LYS A 59 7.42 -8.22 5.38
N ILE A 60 6.54 -7.22 5.29
CA ILE A 60 5.99 -6.70 4.03
C ILE A 60 6.03 -5.18 4.14
N ILE A 61 6.68 -4.51 3.18
CA ILE A 61 6.53 -3.05 3.02
C ILE A 61 5.31 -2.87 2.11
N ILE A 62 4.25 -2.28 2.63
CA ILE A 62 3.03 -2.04 1.83
C ILE A 62 3.03 -0.64 1.21
N PHE A 63 3.77 0.29 1.80
CA PHE A 63 3.96 1.64 1.27
C PHE A 63 5.31 2.23 1.68
N ASP A 64 5.89 3.03 0.81
CA ASP A 64 7.15 3.77 0.93
C ASP A 64 7.05 4.88 -0.11
N GLU A 65 6.69 6.09 0.33
CA GLU A 65 6.35 7.21 -0.56
C GLU A 65 7.49 7.58 -1.51
N GLY A 66 8.74 7.47 -1.06
CA GLY A 66 9.92 7.73 -1.90
C GLY A 66 10.22 6.63 -2.92
N ARG A 67 9.42 5.56 -3.01
CA ARG A 67 9.61 4.43 -3.95
C ARG A 67 8.36 3.99 -4.69
N HIS A 68 7.18 4.33 -4.19
CA HIS A 68 5.91 3.84 -4.70
C HIS A 68 4.98 5.01 -5.05
N GLY A 69 4.01 4.75 -5.92
CA GLY A 69 3.09 5.78 -6.39
C GLY A 69 3.77 6.73 -7.39
N TRP A 70 3.04 7.74 -7.85
CA TRP A 70 3.51 8.59 -8.93
C TRP A 70 4.82 9.31 -8.59
N ASN A 71 4.90 10.03 -7.46
CA ASN A 71 6.09 10.77 -7.07
C ASN A 71 7.31 9.86 -6.83
N GLY A 72 7.15 8.75 -6.08
CA GLY A 72 8.26 7.87 -5.77
C GLY A 72 8.71 6.97 -6.94
N PHE A 73 7.75 6.40 -7.67
CA PHE A 73 8.05 5.46 -8.76
C PHE A 73 8.25 6.14 -10.10
N VAL A 74 7.39 7.10 -10.49
CA VAL A 74 7.47 7.78 -11.80
C VAL A 74 8.48 8.92 -11.74
N CYS A 75 8.28 9.88 -10.83
CA CYS A 75 9.13 11.08 -10.73
C CYS A 75 10.50 10.81 -10.09
N LYS A 76 10.68 9.64 -9.45
CA LYS A 76 11.89 9.26 -8.69
C LYS A 76 12.23 10.25 -7.56
N ASP A 77 11.21 10.83 -6.94
CA ASP A 77 11.38 11.76 -5.81
C ASP A 77 11.61 10.98 -4.51
N ASP A 78 12.86 10.59 -4.25
CA ASP A 78 13.24 9.86 -3.05
C ASP A 78 13.91 10.77 -2.00
N PHE A 79 13.08 11.35 -1.12
CA PHE A 79 13.51 12.26 -0.05
C PHE A 79 13.53 11.62 1.35
N LEU A 80 13.17 10.33 1.48
CA LEU A 80 12.95 9.68 2.77
C LEU A 80 14.23 9.14 3.41
N ASP A 81 14.43 9.45 4.70
CA ASP A 81 15.49 8.85 5.52
C ASP A 81 15.04 7.48 6.07
N ARG A 82 15.49 6.42 5.40
CA ARG A 82 15.18 5.03 5.78
C ARG A 82 15.99 4.50 6.97
N SER A 83 16.87 5.32 7.55
CA SER A 83 17.55 5.01 8.80
C SER A 83 16.69 5.33 10.03
N GLN A 84 15.63 6.15 9.87
CA GLN A 84 14.68 6.45 10.93
C GLN A 84 14.07 5.17 11.51
N LEU A 85 13.88 5.19 12.83
CA LEU A 85 13.29 4.05 13.53
C LEU A 85 11.83 3.86 13.13
N PHE A 86 11.41 2.60 13.17
CA PHE A 86 10.01 2.25 12.99
C PHE A 86 9.30 2.23 14.34
N GLU A 87 8.19 2.93 14.42
CA GLU A 87 7.30 2.92 15.56
C GLU A 87 6.21 1.86 15.34
N LYS A 88 5.91 1.11 16.39
CA LYS A 88 4.83 0.11 16.36
C LYS A 88 3.49 0.82 16.59
N VAL A 89 2.53 0.55 15.71
CA VAL A 89 1.15 1.03 15.86
C VAL A 89 0.44 0.20 16.94
N ILE A 90 -0.30 0.89 17.81
CA ILE A 90 -1.15 0.30 18.84
C ILE A 90 -2.58 0.81 18.69
N CYS A 91 -3.55 -0.04 18.99
CA CYS A 91 -4.95 0.34 18.96
C CYS A 91 -5.20 1.37 20.06
N GLU A 92 -5.78 2.52 19.71
CA GLU A 92 -6.01 3.57 20.71
C GLU A 92 -7.03 3.16 21.78
N LYS A 93 -7.99 2.28 21.44
CA LYS A 93 -9.05 1.81 22.34
C LYS A 93 -8.59 0.73 23.33
N CYS A 94 -7.98 -0.36 22.84
CA CYS A 94 -7.64 -1.51 23.68
C CYS A 94 -6.14 -1.74 23.89
N LYS A 95 -5.28 -0.93 23.27
CA LYS A 95 -3.80 -1.00 23.33
C LYS A 95 -3.18 -2.28 22.74
N ALA A 96 -3.97 -3.16 22.14
CA ALA A 96 -3.48 -4.28 21.34
C ALA A 96 -2.74 -3.81 20.09
N ASN A 97 -1.95 -4.68 19.47
CA ASN A 97 -1.11 -4.35 18.31
C ASN A 97 -1.28 -5.36 17.15
N ASN A 98 -2.42 -6.02 17.11
CA ASN A 98 -2.78 -7.01 16.11
C ASN A 98 -3.92 -6.46 15.24
N PHE A 99 -3.67 -6.35 13.94
CA PHE A 99 -4.57 -5.68 13.01
C PHE A 99 -4.81 -6.51 11.76
N GLY A 100 -6.04 -6.45 11.26
CA GLY A 100 -6.33 -6.64 9.84
C GLY A 100 -6.08 -5.34 9.08
N VAL A 101 -5.61 -5.44 7.84
CA VAL A 101 -5.23 -4.29 7.01
C VAL A 101 -6.04 -4.30 5.73
N LEU A 102 -6.71 -3.18 5.45
CA LEU A 102 -7.43 -2.91 4.21
C LEU A 102 -6.70 -1.79 3.47
N VAL A 103 -6.51 -1.96 2.17
CA VAL A 103 -5.83 -0.99 1.31
C VAL A 103 -6.76 -0.65 0.15
N MET A 104 -6.89 0.65 -0.13
CA MET A 104 -7.56 1.20 -1.31
C MET A 104 -6.52 1.97 -2.12
N ILE A 105 -6.50 1.74 -3.43
CA ILE A 105 -5.52 2.30 -4.37
C ILE A 105 -6.29 2.94 -5.51
N PHE A 106 -5.92 4.16 -5.84
CA PHE A 106 -6.53 4.92 -6.93
C PHE A 106 -5.50 5.20 -8.01
N SER A 107 -5.93 5.20 -9.26
CA SER A 107 -5.08 5.41 -10.44
C SER A 107 -5.83 6.22 -11.49
N GLN A 108 -5.09 6.97 -12.30
CA GLN A 108 -5.59 7.62 -13.52
C GLN A 108 -5.79 6.64 -14.70
N GLY A 109 -5.51 5.34 -14.48
CA GLY A 109 -5.72 4.27 -15.46
C GLY A 109 -4.53 4.05 -16.39
N LYS A 110 -4.59 2.93 -17.12
CA LYS A 110 -3.46 2.47 -17.94
C LYS A 110 -3.12 3.43 -19.09
N GLN A 111 -4.12 3.95 -19.78
CA GLN A 111 -3.91 4.83 -20.94
C GLN A 111 -3.21 6.13 -20.52
N TYR A 112 -3.60 6.71 -19.39
CA TYR A 112 -2.95 7.91 -18.86
C TYR A 112 -1.46 7.67 -18.59
N PHE A 113 -1.11 6.55 -17.96
CA PHE A 113 0.29 6.19 -17.72
C PHE A 113 1.09 6.04 -19.03
N ILE A 114 0.52 5.42 -20.06
CA ILE A 114 1.16 5.28 -21.37
C ILE A 114 1.42 6.65 -21.99
N ASP A 115 0.42 7.53 -21.95
CA ASP A 115 0.48 8.85 -22.56
C ASP A 115 1.53 9.75 -21.90
N GLU A 116 1.62 9.73 -20.57
CA GLU A 116 2.54 10.56 -19.80
C GLU A 116 3.96 9.95 -19.71
N CYS A 117 4.06 8.61 -19.58
CA CYS A 117 5.33 7.94 -19.30
C CYS A 117 5.87 7.20 -20.54
N THR A 118 5.22 6.10 -20.95
CA THR A 118 5.78 5.17 -21.96
C THR A 118 6.00 5.82 -23.33
N ASN A 119 5.18 6.79 -23.72
CA ASN A 119 5.36 7.52 -24.98
C ASN A 119 6.55 8.50 -24.97
N ASN A 120 7.05 8.87 -23.78
CA ASN A 120 8.07 9.91 -23.60
C ASN A 120 9.37 9.39 -22.97
N ASP A 121 9.34 8.22 -22.34
CA ASP A 121 10.45 7.64 -21.58
C ASP A 121 10.50 6.10 -21.75
N ASP A 122 11.52 5.63 -22.47
CA ASP A 122 11.76 4.20 -22.77
C ASP A 122 12.13 3.36 -21.52
N SER A 123 12.30 3.98 -20.34
CA SER A 123 12.58 3.26 -19.10
C SER A 123 11.33 2.62 -18.47
N PHE A 124 10.13 3.00 -18.92
CA PHE A 124 8.87 2.42 -18.48
C PHE A 124 8.30 1.45 -19.51
N SER A 125 7.62 0.42 -19.01
CA SER A 125 6.77 -0.47 -19.79
C SER A 125 5.29 -0.21 -19.48
N GLU A 126 4.40 -0.59 -20.38
CA GLU A 126 2.96 -0.49 -20.11
C GLU A 126 2.57 -1.20 -18.81
N ASP A 127 3.21 -2.32 -18.46
CA ASP A 127 2.94 -3.10 -17.26
C ASP A 127 3.30 -2.37 -15.96
N ASP A 128 4.07 -1.28 -16.03
CA ASP A 128 4.46 -0.46 -14.87
C ASP A 128 3.33 0.49 -14.41
N TRP A 129 2.25 0.60 -15.17
CA TRP A 129 1.13 1.49 -14.87
C TRP A 129 0.54 1.29 -13.46
N VAL A 130 0.57 0.06 -12.95
CA VAL A 130 0.06 -0.29 -11.62
C VAL A 130 0.91 0.25 -10.47
N ASP A 131 2.18 0.59 -10.73
CA ASP A 131 3.11 1.13 -9.73
C ASP A 131 3.06 2.67 -9.67
N GLY A 132 2.56 3.32 -10.73
CA GLY A 132 2.27 4.76 -10.82
C GLY A 132 0.84 5.13 -10.38
N PHE A 133 0.37 4.57 -9.26
CA PHE A 133 -0.92 4.96 -8.67
C PHE A 133 -0.85 6.40 -8.11
N GLU A 134 -1.99 7.08 -8.03
CA GLU A 134 -2.07 8.48 -7.58
C GLU A 134 -2.38 8.61 -6.09
N TRP A 135 -3.07 7.64 -5.50
CA TRP A 135 -3.49 7.72 -4.10
C TRP A 135 -3.53 6.34 -3.46
N ILE A 136 -3.22 6.29 -2.17
CA ILE A 136 -3.38 5.11 -1.34
C ILE A 136 -4.06 5.46 -0.01
N ASN A 137 -5.03 4.64 0.39
CA ASN A 137 -5.63 4.68 1.72
C ASN A 137 -5.40 3.34 2.42
N ILE A 138 -5.01 3.39 3.69
CA ILE A 138 -4.79 2.23 4.55
C ILE A 138 -5.72 2.35 5.76
N SER A 139 -6.64 1.41 5.86
CA SER A 139 -7.51 1.27 7.03
C SER A 139 -7.05 0.10 7.91
N LEU A 140 -7.10 0.29 9.22
CA LEU A 140 -6.72 -0.73 10.20
C LEU A 140 -7.94 -1.18 10.99
N ARG A 141 -8.13 -2.50 11.09
CA ARG A 141 -9.12 -3.11 12.00
C ARG A 141 -8.39 -3.82 13.13
N CYS A 142 -8.57 -3.37 14.36
CA CYS A 142 -8.02 -4.07 15.53
C CYS A 142 -8.72 -5.42 15.70
N VAL A 143 -7.94 -6.50 15.82
CA VAL A 143 -8.47 -7.87 15.95
C VAL A 143 -9.12 -8.12 17.32
N GLU A 144 -8.69 -7.40 18.36
CA GLU A 144 -9.16 -7.66 19.73
C GLU A 144 -10.47 -6.93 20.08
N CYS A 145 -10.70 -5.74 19.54
CA CYS A 145 -11.88 -4.93 19.86
C CYS A 145 -12.69 -4.47 18.64
N ASP A 146 -12.37 -5.00 17.45
CA ASP A 146 -13.04 -4.77 16.16
C ASP A 146 -13.19 -3.31 15.73
N CYS A 147 -12.50 -2.37 16.38
CA CYS A 147 -12.53 -0.98 15.95
C CYS A 147 -11.77 -0.83 14.64
N THR A 148 -12.39 -0.12 13.70
CA THR A 148 -11.81 0.20 12.40
C THR A 148 -11.56 1.71 12.34
N GLU A 149 -10.42 2.09 11.78
CA GLU A 149 -10.05 3.48 11.52
C GLU A 149 -9.42 3.60 10.12
N GLU A 150 -9.74 4.70 9.43
CA GLU A 150 -8.99 5.14 8.26
C GLU A 150 -7.68 5.75 8.78
N TRP A 151 -6.64 4.92 8.80
CA TRP A 151 -5.44 5.21 9.57
C TRP A 151 -4.47 6.11 8.81
N MET A 152 -4.45 6.01 7.47
CA MET A 152 -3.58 6.77 6.61
C MET A 152 -4.21 6.96 5.24
N GLU A 153 -4.06 8.16 4.70
CA GLU A 153 -4.33 8.52 3.33
C GLU A 153 -3.10 9.28 2.80
N CYS A 154 -2.72 9.02 1.56
CA CYS A 154 -1.57 9.65 0.94
C CYS A 154 -1.87 9.86 -0.54
N GLU A 155 -1.90 11.12 -0.94
CA GLU A 155 -1.74 11.54 -2.33
C GLU A 155 -0.28 11.31 -2.74
N THR A 156 -0.05 10.89 -3.97
CA THR A 156 1.27 10.62 -4.52
C THR A 156 1.51 11.35 -5.84
N MET A 157 0.58 12.20 -6.29
CA MET A 157 0.63 13.01 -7.51
C MET A 157 0.22 14.45 -7.19
#